data_AF-A0A5N7ZWR3-F1
#
_entry.id   AF-A0A5N7ZWR3-F1
#
_cell.length_a   1.000
_cell.length_b   1.000
_cell.length_c   1.000
_cell.angle_alpha   90.00
_cell.angle_beta   90.00
_cell.angle_gamma   90.00
#
_symmetry.space_group_name_H-M   'P 1'
#
loop_
_entity.id
_entity.type
_entity.pdbx_description
1 polymer ?
#
loop_
_entity_poly.entity_id
_entity_poly.type
_entity_poly.pdbx_seq_one_letter_code
_entity_poly.pdbx_strand_id
1 'polypeptide(L)'
;MAEIALAAPAARSPQAWRLGLLAAAALACMAAFMTLGANGQWSFVIPFRGAKLAAMLLVAYAVALSSVLFQTITHNRILTPAIMGFDALYLLIQAVVVFGFGQAAAT
;
A
#
# COMPACT_ATOMS: atom_id res chain seq x y z
N MET A 1 -43.77 -16.98 -17.71
CA MET A 1 -42.94 -17.15 -18.92
C MET A 1 -42.00 -15.95 -18.95
N ALA A 2 -40.93 -15.92 -18.16
CA ALA A 2 -39.67 -16.67 -18.27
C ALA A 2 -38.57 -15.80 -18.88
N GLU A 3 -38.08 -14.83 -18.10
CA GLU A 3 -36.69 -14.35 -18.19
C GLU A 3 -36.20 -14.02 -16.78
N ILE A 4 -36.01 -15.09 -16.00
CA ILE A 4 -34.89 -15.15 -15.07
C ILE A 4 -33.64 -15.16 -15.97
N ALA A 5 -33.23 -13.99 -16.46
CA ALA A 5 -32.02 -13.84 -17.25
C ALA A 5 -30.84 -13.85 -16.28
N LEU A 6 -30.45 -15.08 -15.96
CA LEU A 6 -29.14 -15.57 -15.51
C LEU A 6 -28.20 -14.49 -14.97
N ALA A 7 -27.85 -14.66 -13.69
CA ALA A 7 -26.54 -14.28 -13.17
C ALA A 7 -25.47 -14.60 -14.22
N ALA A 8 -24.90 -13.55 -14.82
CA ALA A 8 -23.80 -13.69 -15.75
C ALA A 8 -22.73 -14.55 -15.03
N PRO A 9 -22.32 -15.69 -15.60
CA PRO A 9 -21.29 -16.50 -14.98
C PRO A 9 -20.07 -15.60 -14.91
N ALA A 10 -19.67 -15.22 -13.69
CA ALA A 10 -18.44 -14.49 -13.45
C ALA A 10 -17.35 -15.26 -14.19
N ALA A 11 -16.90 -14.70 -15.31
CA ALA A 11 -15.81 -15.27 -16.08
C ALA A 11 -14.64 -15.34 -15.10
N ARG A 12 -14.40 -16.54 -14.55
CA ARG A 12 -13.29 -16.86 -13.64
C ARG A 12 -12.01 -16.83 -14.49
N SER A 13 -11.66 -15.65 -14.96
CA SER A 13 -10.50 -15.43 -15.80
C SER A 13 -9.25 -15.70 -14.96
N PRO A 14 -8.13 -16.15 -15.55
CA PRO A 14 -6.86 -16.43 -14.87
C PRO A 14 -6.31 -15.24 -14.04
N GLN A 15 -6.90 -14.05 -14.17
CA GLN A 15 -6.59 -12.84 -13.41
C GLN A 15 -7.09 -12.93 -11.96
N ALA A 16 -8.29 -13.46 -11.71
CA ALA A 16 -8.84 -13.58 -10.35
C ALA A 16 -7.98 -14.52 -9.48
N TRP A 17 -7.47 -15.59 -10.08
CA TRP A 17 -6.52 -16.51 -9.46
C TRP A 17 -5.20 -15.80 -9.11
N ARG A 18 -4.65 -15.00 -10.03
CA ARG A 18 -3.42 -14.22 -9.78
C ARG A 18 -3.60 -13.23 -8.63
N LEU A 19 -4.73 -12.51 -8.59
CA LEU A 19 -5.05 -11.60 -7.49
C LEU A 19 -5.19 -12.35 -6.16
N GLY A 20 -5.86 -13.50 -6.16
CA GLY A 20 -5.98 -14.36 -4.98
C GLY A 20 -4.62 -14.83 -4.46
N LEU A 21 -3.72 -15.26 -5.36
CA LEU A 21 -2.35 -15.65 -5.00
C LEU A 21 -1.54 -14.49 -4.39
N LEU A 22 -1.59 -13.30 -5.01
CA LEU A 22 -0.90 -12.13 -4.49
C LEU A 22 -1.45 -11.70 -3.12
N ALA A 23 -2.76 -11.77 -2.92
CA ALA A 23 -3.39 -11.49 -1.63
C ALA A 23 -2.97 -12.51 -0.56
N ALA A 24 -2.95 -13.80 -0.90
CA ALA A 24 -2.50 -14.85 0.01
C ALA A 24 -1.01 -14.68 0.40
N ALA A 25 -0.15 -14.36 -0.57
CA ALA A 25 1.26 -14.07 -0.32
C ALA A 25 1.44 -12.84 0.59
N ALA A 26 0.68 -11.77 0.37
CA ALA A 26 0.71 -10.59 1.23
C ALA A 26 0.31 -10.92 2.67
N LEU A 27 -0.77 -11.69 2.87
CA LEU A 27 -1.21 -12.14 4.20
C LEU A 27 -0.15 -13.02 4.88
N ALA A 28 0.50 -13.92 4.14
CA ALA A 28 1.60 -14.73 4.67
C ALA A 28 2.78 -13.86 5.14
N CYS A 29 3.15 -12.84 4.36
CA CYS A 29 4.18 -11.87 4.77
C CYS A 29 3.78 -11.08 6.02
N MET A 30 2.52 -10.69 6.16
CA MET A 30 2.01 -10.00 7.36
C MET A 30 2.11 -10.90 8.60
N ALA A 31 1.68 -12.16 8.48
CA ALA A 31 1.77 -13.15 9.56
C ALA A 31 3.23 -13.44 9.93
N ALA A 32 4.12 -13.54 8.93
CA ALA A 32 5.55 -13.71 9.12
C ALA A 32 6.15 -12.49 9.87
N PHE A 33 5.82 -11.26 9.48
CA PHE A 33 6.27 -10.04 10.16
C PHE A 33 5.84 -9.98 11.63
N MET A 34 4.63 -10.47 11.94
CA MET A 34 4.14 -10.54 13.32
C MET A 34 4.81 -11.65 14.15
N THR A 35 5.17 -12.79 13.55
CA THR A 35 5.59 -13.99 14.29
C THR A 35 7.10 -14.27 14.29
N LEU A 36 7.86 -13.88 13.26
CA LEU A 36 9.30 -14.13 13.22
C LEU A 36 10.05 -13.31 14.29
N GLY A 37 10.88 -14.02 15.07
CA GLY A 37 11.75 -13.44 16.08
C GLY A 37 11.03 -12.87 17.31
N ALA A 38 9.80 -13.32 17.58
CA ALA A 38 9.06 -12.96 18.80
C ALA A 38 9.67 -13.65 20.03
N ASN A 39 10.77 -13.09 20.56
CA ASN A 39 11.49 -13.62 21.73
C ASN A 39 10.78 -13.30 23.06
N GLY A 40 9.66 -13.98 23.33
CA GLY A 40 9.08 -14.11 24.68
C GLY A 40 8.13 -13.01 25.17
N GLN A 41 8.26 -11.75 24.74
CA GLN A 41 7.42 -10.63 25.20
C GLN A 41 6.30 -10.25 24.20
N TRP A 42 5.42 -11.20 23.90
CA TRP A 42 4.32 -11.05 22.95
C TRP A 42 3.39 -9.85 23.27
N SER A 43 3.20 -9.51 24.53
CA SER A 43 2.39 -8.38 24.99
C SER A 43 2.90 -7.01 24.50
N PHE A 44 4.23 -6.85 24.32
CA PHE A 44 4.82 -5.58 23.88
C PHE A 44 5.09 -5.55 22.36
N VAL A 45 5.50 -6.69 21.81
CA VAL A 45 5.89 -6.79 20.40
C VAL A 45 4.69 -6.69 19.46
N ILE A 46 3.55 -7.28 19.83
CA ILE A 46 2.33 -7.26 19.01
C ILE A 46 1.77 -5.85 18.81
N PRO A 47 1.50 -5.02 19.84
CA PRO A 47 0.94 -3.68 19.62
C PRO A 47 1.90 -2.76 18.85
N PHE A 48 3.20 -2.86 19.10
CA PHE A 48 4.19 -2.02 18.42
C PHE A 48 4.35 -2.38 16.93
N ARG A 49 4.41 -3.69 16.61
CA ARG A 49 4.45 -4.15 15.21
C ARG A 49 3.09 -3.97 14.52
N GLY A 50 2.00 -4.13 15.25
CA GLY A 50 0.63 -3.92 14.76
C GLY A 50 0.40 -2.48 14.32
N ALA A 51 0.83 -1.49 15.12
CA ALA A 51 0.75 -0.08 14.74
C ALA A 51 1.56 0.22 13.47
N LYS A 52 2.79 -0.32 13.35
CA LYS A 52 3.60 -0.19 12.14
C LYS A 52 2.92 -0.82 10.92
N LEU A 53 2.34 -2.01 11.09
CA LEU A 53 1.61 -2.69 10.02
C LEU A 53 0.38 -1.89 9.57
N ALA A 54 -0.39 -1.34 10.51
CA ALA A 54 -1.53 -0.48 10.20
C ALA A 54 -1.10 0.78 9.42
N ALA A 55 0.01 1.41 9.81
CA ALA A 55 0.57 2.55 9.08
C ALA A 55 0.99 2.16 7.65
N MET A 56 1.67 1.02 7.48
CA MET A 56 2.06 0.52 6.15
C MET A 56 0.83 0.21 5.27
N LEU A 57 -0.22 -0.39 5.82
CA LEU A 57 -1.46 -0.68 5.09
C LEU A 57 -2.17 0.61 4.64
N LEU A 58 -2.23 1.60 5.52
CA LEU A 58 -2.81 2.91 5.20
C LEU A 58 -2.06 3.59 4.05
N VAL A 59 -0.73 3.62 4.12
CA VAL A 59 0.11 4.20 3.06
C VAL A 59 -0.06 3.42 1.75
N ALA A 60 -0.02 2.09 1.79
CA ALA A 60 -0.21 1.25 0.60
C ALA A 60 -1.57 1.52 -0.07
N TYR A 61 -2.64 1.65 0.71
CA TYR A 61 -3.97 2.01 0.20
C TYR A 61 -3.97 3.39 -0.46
N ALA A 62 -3.39 4.40 0.21
CA ALA A 62 -3.31 5.76 -0.33
C ALA A 62 -2.52 5.82 -1.65
N VAL A 63 -1.40 5.10 -1.74
CA VAL A 63 -0.56 5.04 -2.96
C VAL A 63 -1.28 4.32 -4.10
N ALA A 64 -1.97 3.21 -3.81
CA ALA A 64 -2.77 2.49 -4.79
C ALA A 64 -3.91 3.38 -5.34
N LEU A 65 -4.65 4.06 -4.45
CA LEU A 65 -5.72 4.97 -4.82
C LEU A 65 -5.20 6.14 -5.66
N SER A 66 -4.09 6.76 -5.24
CA SER A 66 -3.45 7.84 -5.99
C SER A 66 -3.07 7.40 -7.40
N SER A 67 -2.51 6.20 -7.55
CA SER A 67 -2.17 5.65 -8.87
C SER A 67 -3.39 5.47 -9.76
N VAL A 68 -4.47 4.86 -9.26
CA VAL A 68 -5.69 4.65 -10.05
C VAL A 68 -6.33 5.99 -10.44
N LEU A 69 -6.41 6.95 -9.51
CA LEU A 69 -6.94 8.29 -9.80
C LEU A 69 -6.12 8.99 -10.87
N PHE A 70 -4.80 8.94 -10.77
CA PHE A 70 -3.92 9.59 -11.74
C PHE A 70 -4.03 8.97 -13.13
N GLN A 71 -4.03 7.63 -13.19
CA GLN A 71 -4.22 6.89 -14.43
C GLN A 71 -5.58 7.17 -15.06
N THR A 72 -6.61 7.41 -14.24
CA THR A 72 -7.96 7.79 -14.70
C THR A 72 -7.98 9.20 -15.28
N ILE A 73 -7.41 10.19 -14.57
CA ILE A 73 -7.39 11.59 -15.03
C ILE A 73 -6.56 11.74 -16.30
N THR A 74 -5.36 11.15 -16.32
CA THR A 74 -4.45 11.27 -17.47
C THR A 74 -4.75 10.31 -18.62
N HIS A 75 -5.69 9.39 -18.44
CA HIS A 75 -5.99 8.33 -19.39
C HIS A 75 -4.73 7.52 -19.79
N ASN A 76 -3.78 7.38 -18.87
CA ASN A 76 -2.51 6.70 -19.11
C ASN A 76 -2.19 5.73 -17.98
N ARG A 77 -2.14 4.43 -18.30
CA ARG A 77 -1.91 3.34 -17.33
C ARG A 77 -0.44 3.18 -16.90
N ILE A 78 0.50 3.85 -17.57
CA ILE A 78 1.93 3.80 -17.25
C ILE A 78 2.28 4.88 -16.23
N LEU A 79 1.49 5.96 -16.16
CA LEU A 79 1.75 7.07 -15.26
C LEU A 79 1.36 6.72 -13.83
N THR A 80 2.35 6.60 -12.96
CA THR A 80 2.17 6.60 -11.51
C THR A 80 2.73 7.90 -10.93
N PRO A 81 2.20 8.40 -9.81
CA PRO A 81 2.68 9.62 -9.15
C PRO A 81 4.20 9.65 -8.95
N ALA A 82 4.79 8.51 -8.61
CA ALA A 82 6.23 8.35 -8.42
C ALA A 82 7.01 8.58 -9.73
N ILE A 83 6.53 8.07 -10.87
CA ILE A 83 7.17 8.24 -12.18
C ILE A 83 7.14 9.70 -12.65
N MET A 84 6.12 10.47 -12.27
CA MET A 84 6.07 11.91 -12.56
C MET A 84 7.02 12.77 -11.73
N GLY A 85 7.67 12.18 -10.72
CA GLY A 85 8.61 12.89 -9.85
C GLY A 85 7.99 13.44 -8.57
N PHE A 86 6.76 13.05 -8.20
CA PHE A 86 6.16 13.49 -6.93
C PHE A 86 6.95 12.98 -5.70
N ASP A 87 7.58 11.80 -5.81
CA ASP A 87 8.48 11.25 -4.79
C ASP A 87 9.77 12.09 -4.65
N ALA A 88 10.34 12.53 -5.78
CA ALA A 88 11.49 13.44 -5.79
C ALA A 88 11.14 14.83 -5.24
N LEU A 89 9.94 15.34 -5.52
CA LEU A 89 9.44 16.58 -4.94
C LEU A 89 9.28 16.47 -3.41
N TYR A 90 8.73 15.34 -2.92
CA TYR A 90 8.64 15.08 -1.49
C TYR A 90 10.02 15.07 -0.82
N LEU A 91 10.99 14.36 -1.42
CA LEU A 91 12.38 14.34 -0.93
C LEU A 91 13.04 15.72 -0.96
N LEU A 92 12.81 16.52 -2.01
CA LEU A 92 13.31 17.89 -2.11
C LEU A 92 12.74 18.77 -0.99
N ILE A 93 11.42 18.74 -0.78
CA ILE A 93 10.77 19.50 0.30
C ILE A 93 11.32 19.06 1.65
N GLN A 94 11.44 17.75 1.88
CA GLN A 94 12.02 17.21 3.12
C GLN A 94 13.45 17.70 3.33
N ALA A 95 14.29 17.69 2.29
CA ALA A 95 15.65 18.21 2.36
C ALA A 95 15.66 19.71 2.68
N VAL A 96 14.84 20.52 2.00
CA VAL A 96 14.73 21.95 2.27
C VAL A 96 14.29 22.20 3.72
N VAL A 97 13.35 21.42 4.25
CA VAL A 97 12.91 21.56 5.65
C VAL A 97 14.02 21.18 6.62
N VAL A 98 14.70 20.06 6.42
CA VAL A 98 15.76 19.59 7.32
C VAL A 98 17.00 20.49 7.26
N PHE A 99 17.49 20.85 6.07
CA PHE A 99 18.66 21.72 5.93
C PHE A 99 18.36 23.19 6.23
N GLY A 100 17.13 23.65 5.97
CA GLY A 100 16.71 25.02 6.23
C GLY A 100 16.31 25.27 7.69
N PHE A 101 15.49 24.39 8.28
CA PHE A 101 14.93 24.57 9.62
C PHE A 101 15.46 23.57 10.66
N GLY A 102 16.02 22.43 10.25
CA GLY A 102 16.49 21.40 11.18
C GLY A 102 17.69 21.82 12.04
N GLN A 103 18.51 22.77 11.57
CA GLN A 103 19.60 23.33 12.38
C GLN A 103 19.08 24.29 13.46
N ALA A 104 17.94 24.96 13.24
CA ALA A 104 17.34 25.90 14.21
C ALA A 104 16.69 25.22 15.41
N ALA A 105 16.42 23.90 15.34
CA ALA A 105 15.87 23.10 16.43
C ALA A 105 16.93 22.34 17.24
N ALA A 106 18.19 22.31 16.77
CA ALA A 106 19.30 21.59 17.39
C ALA A 106 20.19 22.47 18.30
N THR A 107 19.88 23.76 18.41
CA THR A 107 20.46 24.74 19.35
C THR A 107 19.44 25.12 20.40
#